data_AF-A0A946C139-F1
#
_entry.id   AF-A0A946C139-F1
#
_cell.length_a   1.000
_cell.length_b   1.000
_cell.length_c   1.000
_cell.angle_alpha   90.00
_cell.angle_beta   90.00
_cell.angle_gamma   90.00
#
_symmetry.space_group_name_H-M   'P 1'
#
loop_
_entity.id
_entity.type
_entity.pdbx_description
1 polymer ?
#
loop_
_entity_poly.entity_id
_entity_poly.type
_entity_poly.pdbx_seq_one_letter_code
_entity_poly.pdbx_strand_id
1 'polypeptide(L)'
;MIENFGNIFYLIIHVLITGLFGVYIVRIYFAPEGLVKEFNVDRSGIYLIRFIGTFAFGFFFMGIYIIFRSGGPEGAWVYFNLIFIIAAAQLVYESLYYFKLIDKDLEAKNSLTDLVLSAFMVVAPAILILGLSDKIYTI
;
A
#
# COMPACT_ATOMS: atom_id res chain seq x y z
N MET A 1 -20.22 -0.15 10.74
CA MET A 1 -18.89 -0.43 10.16
C MET A 1 -18.93 -1.66 9.26
N ILE A 2 -19.15 -2.86 9.80
CA ILE A 2 -19.22 -4.10 8.99
C ILE A 2 -20.27 -4.01 7.87
N GLU A 3 -21.47 -3.54 8.20
CA GLU A 3 -22.56 -3.36 7.23
C GLU A 3 -22.21 -2.36 6.11
N ASN A 4 -21.49 -1.28 6.42
CA ASN A 4 -21.04 -0.31 5.42
C ASN A 4 -20.10 -0.96 4.39
N PHE A 5 -19.28 -1.92 4.83
CA PHE A 5 -18.41 -2.72 3.98
C PHE A 5 -19.13 -3.92 3.34
N GLY A 6 -20.45 -4.06 3.49
CA GLY A 6 -21.24 -5.18 2.97
C GLY A 6 -21.04 -6.50 3.75
N ASN A 7 -19.81 -6.84 4.13
CA ASN A 7 -19.50 -7.98 4.99
C ASN A 7 -18.16 -7.79 5.71
N ILE A 8 -17.88 -8.68 6.67
CA ILE A 8 -16.64 -8.65 7.46
C ILE A 8 -15.39 -8.93 6.62
N PHE A 9 -15.51 -9.72 5.54
CA PHE A 9 -14.38 -10.07 4.69
C PHE A 9 -13.78 -8.83 4.00
N TYR A 10 -14.61 -7.96 3.44
CA TYR A 10 -14.15 -6.71 2.83
C TYR A 10 -13.56 -5.75 3.86
N LEU A 11 -14.14 -5.67 5.06
CA LEU A 11 -13.56 -4.88 6.15
C LEU A 11 -12.16 -5.39 6.54
N ILE A 12 -11.97 -6.71 6.66
CA ILE A 12 -10.67 -7.31 6.98
C ILE A 12 -9.63 -6.96 5.93
N ILE A 13 -9.95 -7.09 4.63
CA ILE A 13 -9.01 -6.74 3.56
C ILE A 13 -8.62 -5.27 3.64
N HIS A 14 -9.60 -4.37 3.84
CA HIS A 14 -9.32 -2.93 3.98
C HIS A 14 -8.43 -2.63 5.19
N VAL A 15 -8.65 -3.30 6.31
CA VAL A 15 -7.82 -3.18 7.52
C VAL A 15 -6.40 -3.71 7.27
N LEU A 16 -6.24 -4.81 6.52
CA LEU A 16 -4.91 -5.33 6.17
C LEU A 16 -4.13 -4.35 5.29
N ILE A 17 -4.75 -3.80 4.25
CA ILE A 17 -4.14 -2.77 3.39
C ILE A 17 -3.74 -1.55 4.25
N THR A 18 -4.67 -1.05 5.06
CA THR A 18 -4.43 0.11 5.94
C THR A 18 -3.31 -0.18 6.95
N GLY A 19 -3.31 -1.37 7.56
CA GLY A 19 -2.29 -1.80 8.50
C GLY A 19 -0.89 -1.87 7.88
N LEU A 20 -0.78 -2.33 6.63
CA LEU A 20 0.49 -2.34 5.91
C LEU A 20 1.03 -0.93 5.70
N PHE A 21 0.21 0.04 5.28
CA PHE A 21 0.63 1.44 5.23
C PHE A 21 1.10 1.93 6.61
N GLY A 22 0.39 1.55 7.68
CA GLY A 22 0.79 1.86 9.06
C GLY A 22 2.18 1.32 9.43
N VAL A 23 2.46 0.06 9.10
CA VAL A 23 3.78 -0.56 9.32
C VAL A 23 4.86 0.22 8.56
N TYR A 24 4.65 0.56 7.28
CA TYR A 24 5.62 1.33 6.51
C TYR A 24 5.83 2.74 7.05
N ILE A 25 4.78 3.44 7.49
CA ILE A 25 4.90 4.75 8.14
C ILE A 25 5.75 4.64 9.39
N VAL A 26 5.53 3.64 10.24
CA VAL A 26 6.33 3.44 11.44
C VAL A 26 7.81 3.28 11.09
N ARG A 27 8.10 2.43 10.08
CA ARG A 27 9.47 2.21 9.60
C ARG A 27 10.10 3.48 9.02
N ILE A 28 9.37 4.24 8.21
CA ILE A 28 9.88 5.46 7.56
C ILE A 28 10.19 6.57 8.56
N TYR A 29 9.31 6.83 9.53
CA TYR A 29 9.47 7.98 10.41
C TYR A 29 10.29 7.66 11.66
N PHE A 30 10.06 6.49 12.26
CA PHE A 30 10.63 6.13 13.56
C PHE A 30 11.79 5.12 13.49
N ALA A 31 11.93 4.36 12.39
CA ALA A 31 13.03 3.42 12.19
C ALA A 31 13.70 3.48 10.80
N PRO A 32 14.01 4.67 10.25
CA PRO A 32 14.49 4.81 8.87
C PRO A 32 15.85 4.16 8.63
N GLU A 33 16.70 4.08 9.65
CA GLU A 33 18.01 3.42 9.58
C GLU A 33 17.89 1.94 9.15
N GLY A 34 16.78 1.27 9.47
CA GLY A 34 16.51 -0.09 9.00
C GLY A 34 16.27 -0.16 7.50
N LEU A 35 15.54 0.82 6.94
CA LEU A 35 15.26 0.89 5.50
C LEU A 35 16.51 1.26 4.70
N VAL A 36 17.30 2.20 5.21
CA VAL A 36 18.57 2.60 4.60
C VAL A 36 19.52 1.41 4.47
N LYS A 37 19.66 0.62 5.54
CA LYS A 37 20.46 -0.61 5.51
C LYS A 37 19.88 -1.68 4.59
N GLU A 38 18.56 -1.84 4.60
CA GLU A 38 17.86 -2.84 3.79
C GLU A 38 18.04 -2.58 2.29
N PHE A 39 17.88 -1.33 1.87
CA PHE A 39 17.95 -0.96 0.45
C PHE A 39 19.33 -0.46 0.02
N ASN A 40 20.35 -0.63 0.87
CA ASN A 40 21.73 -0.18 0.62
C ASN A 40 21.81 1.29 0.17
N VAL A 41 21.02 2.14 0.83
CA VAL A 41 20.97 3.58 0.58
C VAL A 41 21.97 4.26 1.51
N ASP A 42 22.58 5.38 1.09
CA ASP A 42 23.34 6.21 2.02
C ASP A 42 22.42 6.84 3.09
N ARG A 43 22.96 7.15 4.27
CA ARG A 43 22.20 7.77 5.36
C ARG A 43 21.57 9.11 4.98
N SER A 44 22.18 9.87 4.06
CA SER A 44 21.57 11.09 3.51
C SER A 44 20.22 10.84 2.83
N GLY A 45 19.95 9.62 2.36
CA GLY A 45 18.69 9.20 1.78
C GLY A 45 17.51 9.19 2.74
N ILE A 46 17.74 9.27 4.07
CA ILE A 46 16.65 9.33 5.07
C ILE A 46 15.70 10.49 4.80
N TYR A 47 16.22 11.65 4.36
CA TYR A 47 15.38 12.78 3.98
C TYR A 47 14.38 12.40 2.88
N LEU A 48 14.88 11.77 1.81
CA LEU A 48 14.04 11.34 0.69
C LEU A 48 13.05 10.26 1.10
N ILE A 49 13.47 9.27 1.89
CA ILE A 49 12.59 8.21 2.42
C ILE A 49 11.43 8.81 3.22
N ARG A 50 11.71 9.79 4.09
CA ARG A 50 10.68 10.49 4.88
C ARG A 50 9.78 11.36 4.01
N PHE A 51 10.36 12.06 3.04
CA PHE A 51 9.59 12.85 2.08
C PHE A 51 8.60 11.97 1.32
N ILE A 52 9.04 10.84 0.77
CA ILE A 52 8.16 9.87 0.09
C ILE A 52 7.11 9.30 1.07
N GLY A 53 7.50 9.08 2.33
CA GLY A 53 6.58 8.67 3.39
C GLY A 53 5.42 9.62 3.65
N THR A 54 5.46 10.88 3.22
CA THR A 54 4.33 11.81 3.36
C THR A 54 3.14 11.39 2.50
N PHE A 55 3.39 10.79 1.33
CA PHE A 55 2.33 10.24 0.48
C PHE A 55 1.68 9.01 1.12
N ALA A 56 2.49 8.11 1.70
CA ALA A 56 2.00 6.94 2.43
C ALA A 56 1.13 7.34 3.64
N PHE A 57 1.47 8.44 4.31
CA PHE A 57 0.66 9.03 5.37
C PHE A 57 -0.76 9.34 4.90
N GLY A 58 -0.91 9.96 3.74
CA GLY A 58 -2.23 10.23 3.15
C GLY A 58 -3.08 8.97 2.98
N PHE A 59 -2.51 7.90 2.43
CA PHE A 59 -3.21 6.62 2.28
C PHE A 59 -3.60 5.99 3.62
N PHE A 60 -2.71 6.01 4.60
CA PHE A 60 -3.00 5.44 5.92
C PHE A 60 -4.15 6.15 6.64
N PHE A 61 -4.12 7.48 6.71
CA PHE A 61 -5.17 8.24 7.39
C PHE A 61 -6.49 8.20 6.63
N MET A 62 -6.47 8.19 5.30
CA MET A 62 -7.68 7.95 4.52
C MET A 62 -8.25 6.54 4.75
N GLY A 63 -7.40 5.53 4.84
CA GLY A 63 -7.81 4.17 5.19
C GLY A 63 -8.50 4.10 6.54
N ILE A 64 -7.93 4.72 7.58
CA ILE A 64 -8.55 4.84 8.91
C ILE A 64 -9.88 5.60 8.81
N TYR A 65 -9.89 6.75 8.15
CA TYR A 65 -11.09 7.58 8.02
C TYR A 65 -12.24 6.82 7.35
N ILE A 66 -11.97 6.04 6.30
CA ILE A 66 -12.97 5.23 5.59
C ILE A 66 -13.59 4.15 6.52
N ILE A 67 -12.85 3.62 7.50
CA ILE A 67 -13.41 2.65 8.46
C ILE A 67 -14.49 3.29 9.34
N PHE A 68 -14.25 4.53 9.79
CA PHE A 68 -15.06 5.17 10.84
C PHE A 68 -16.07 6.20 10.31
N ARG A 69 -15.97 6.65 9.06
CA ARG A 69 -16.93 7.61 8.48
C ARG A 69 -18.32 7.00 8.27
N SER A 70 -19.33 7.85 8.27
CA SER A 70 -20.68 7.49 7.79
C SER A 70 -20.60 7.07 6.32
N GLY A 71 -21.27 5.96 5.98
CA GLY A 71 -21.22 5.34 4.64
C GLY A 71 -19.98 4.49 4.36
N GLY A 72 -18.96 4.50 5.23
CA GLY A 72 -17.75 3.70 5.06
C GLY A 72 -17.08 3.91 3.69
N PRO A 73 -17.02 2.89 2.81
CA PRO A 73 -16.40 2.99 1.48
C PRO A 73 -17.25 3.73 0.43
N GLU A 74 -18.48 4.15 0.76
CA GLU A 74 -19.37 4.86 -0.19
C GLU A 74 -18.70 6.09 -0.81
N GLY A 75 -18.72 6.15 -2.16
CA GLY A 75 -18.10 7.22 -2.94
C GLY A 75 -16.57 7.30 -2.88
N ALA A 76 -15.90 6.32 -2.25
CA ALA A 76 -14.45 6.35 -2.05
C ALA A 76 -13.63 5.71 -3.19
N TRP A 77 -14.19 5.61 -4.41
CA TRP A 77 -13.53 4.92 -5.53
C TRP A 77 -12.10 5.42 -5.82
N VAL A 78 -11.82 6.72 -5.67
CA VAL A 78 -10.49 7.29 -5.95
C VAL A 78 -9.43 6.63 -5.07
N TYR A 79 -9.74 6.42 -3.80
CA TYR A 79 -8.81 5.82 -2.84
C TYR A 79 -8.43 4.39 -3.24
N PHE A 80 -9.42 3.55 -3.52
CA PHE A 80 -9.19 2.15 -3.88
C PHE A 80 -8.50 1.99 -5.23
N ASN A 81 -8.93 2.74 -6.25
CA ASN A 81 -8.33 2.69 -7.59
C ASN A 81 -6.89 3.21 -7.58
N LEU A 82 -6.61 4.29 -6.84
CA LEU A 82 -5.26 4.83 -6.78
C LEU A 82 -4.29 3.85 -6.09
N ILE A 83 -4.72 3.19 -5.02
CA ILE A 83 -3.92 2.12 -4.38
C ILE A 83 -3.67 0.99 -5.37
N PHE A 84 -4.70 0.53 -6.09
CA PHE A 84 -4.56 -0.54 -7.08
C PHE A 84 -3.56 -0.17 -8.19
N ILE A 85 -3.64 1.03 -8.75
CA ILE A 85 -2.75 1.48 -9.83
C ILE A 85 -1.31 1.58 -9.34
N ILE A 86 -1.07 2.19 -8.17
CA ILE A 86 0.26 2.31 -7.58
C ILE A 86 0.83 0.92 -7.29
N ALA A 87 0.04 0.03 -6.69
CA ALA A 87 0.47 -1.32 -6.37
C ALA A 87 0.76 -2.14 -7.63
N ALA A 88 -0.01 -1.97 -8.70
CA ALA A 88 0.23 -2.66 -9.97
C ALA A 88 1.55 -2.20 -10.60
N ALA A 89 1.80 -0.90 -10.62
CA ALA A 89 3.08 -0.35 -11.08
C ALA A 89 4.26 -0.85 -10.22
N GLN A 90 4.09 -0.86 -8.90
CA GLN A 90 5.09 -1.37 -7.97
C GLN A 90 5.36 -2.86 -8.18
N LEU A 91 4.33 -3.70 -8.32
CA LEU A 91 4.49 -5.13 -8.57
C LEU A 91 5.26 -5.39 -9.87
N VAL A 92 4.98 -4.63 -10.93
CA VAL A 92 5.73 -4.73 -12.20
C VAL A 92 7.20 -4.41 -11.95
N TYR A 93 7.52 -3.28 -11.32
CA TYR A 93 8.89 -2.89 -11.03
C TYR A 93 9.61 -3.93 -10.15
N GLU A 94 9.00 -4.34 -9.04
CA GLU A 94 9.56 -5.33 -8.10
C GLU A 94 9.77 -6.68 -8.78
N SER A 95 8.88 -7.09 -9.69
CA SER A 95 9.06 -8.32 -10.47
C SER A 95 10.25 -8.21 -11.41
N LEU A 96 10.35 -7.12 -12.17
CA LEU A 96 11.45 -6.90 -13.10
C LEU A 96 12.80 -6.83 -12.35
N TYR A 97 12.83 -6.21 -11.17
CA TYR A 97 14.00 -6.13 -10.32
C TYR A 97 14.36 -7.50 -9.71
N TYR A 98 13.39 -8.24 -9.16
CA TYR A 98 13.59 -9.57 -8.56
C TYR A 98 14.17 -10.57 -9.56
N PHE A 99 13.61 -10.62 -10.77
CA PHE A 99 14.09 -11.48 -11.85
C PHE A 99 15.32 -10.94 -12.56
N LYS A 100 15.92 -9.84 -12.07
CA LYS A 100 17.13 -9.20 -12.62
C LYS A 100 16.98 -8.88 -14.10
N LEU A 101 15.81 -8.40 -14.52
CA LEU A 101 15.54 -7.96 -15.89
C LEU A 101 15.94 -6.49 -16.10
N ILE A 102 15.89 -5.69 -15.02
CA ILE A 102 16.32 -4.28 -14.97
C ILE A 102 17.27 -4.06 -13.78
N ASP A 103 17.98 -2.93 -13.77
CA ASP A 103 18.76 -2.41 -12.63
C ASP A 103 19.69 -3.43 -11.97
N LYS A 104 20.30 -4.29 -12.79
CA LYS A 104 21.11 -5.45 -12.37
C LYS A 104 22.31 -5.09 -11.51
N ASP A 105 22.83 -3.89 -11.69
CA ASP A 105 24.04 -3.39 -11.02
C ASP A 105 23.72 -2.74 -9.66
N LEU A 106 22.45 -2.62 -9.28
CA LEU A 106 22.05 -2.11 -7.98
C LEU A 106 22.01 -3.24 -6.95
N GLU A 107 22.61 -3.01 -5.79
CA GLU A 107 22.61 -3.93 -4.65
C GLU A 107 21.57 -3.51 -3.61
N ALA A 108 20.28 -3.56 -3.95
CA ALA A 108 19.18 -3.34 -3.00
C ALA A 108 18.53 -4.67 -2.62
N LYS A 109 18.11 -4.82 -1.35
CA LYS A 109 17.33 -5.99 -0.96
C LYS A 109 15.99 -5.97 -1.69
N ASN A 110 15.70 -7.09 -2.35
CA ASN A 110 14.40 -7.42 -2.86
C ASN A 110 14.24 -8.94 -2.75
N SER A 111 13.32 -9.36 -1.88
CA SER A 111 13.11 -10.77 -1.52
C SER A 111 11.80 -11.29 -2.09
N LEU A 112 11.64 -12.62 -2.10
CA LEU A 112 10.37 -13.25 -2.47
C LEU A 112 9.21 -12.75 -1.59
N THR A 113 9.48 -12.45 -0.32
CA THR A 113 8.49 -11.87 0.59
C THR A 113 8.02 -10.50 0.12
N ASP A 114 8.93 -9.65 -0.38
CA ASP A 114 8.59 -8.32 -0.90
C ASP A 114 7.74 -8.43 -2.18
N LEU A 115 8.06 -9.42 -3.02
CA LEU A 115 7.28 -9.72 -4.22
C LEU A 115 5.87 -10.24 -3.89
N VAL A 116 5.74 -11.16 -2.93
CA VAL A 116 4.44 -11.67 -2.45
C VAL A 116 3.61 -10.55 -1.82
N LEU A 117 4.24 -9.67 -1.03
CA LEU A 117 3.58 -8.52 -0.43
C LEU A 117 3.08 -7.54 -1.49
N SER A 118 3.88 -7.29 -2.52
CA SER A 118 3.50 -6.45 -3.67
C SER A 118 2.33 -7.07 -4.44
N ALA A 119 2.32 -8.39 -4.63
CA ALA A 119 1.21 -9.10 -5.26
C ALA A 119 -0.08 -9.00 -4.43
N PHE A 120 0.03 -9.17 -3.10
CA PHE A 120 -1.09 -8.93 -2.18
C PHE A 120 -1.63 -7.50 -2.32
N MET A 121 -0.76 -6.49 -2.38
CA MET A 121 -1.17 -5.09 -2.53
C MET A 121 -1.85 -4.79 -3.87
N VAL A 122 -1.75 -5.66 -4.88
CA VAL A 122 -2.54 -5.57 -6.13
C VAL A 122 -3.87 -6.30 -5.99
N VAL A 123 -3.83 -7.54 -5.49
CA VAL A 123 -5.02 -8.40 -5.42
C VAL A 123 -6.03 -7.89 -4.39
N ALA A 124 -5.57 -7.42 -3.23
CA ALA A 124 -6.40 -6.93 -2.16
C ALA A 124 -7.31 -5.74 -2.57
N PRO A 125 -6.80 -4.63 -3.13
CA PRO A 125 -7.66 -3.55 -3.62
C PRO A 125 -8.48 -3.97 -4.84
N ALA A 126 -8.01 -4.89 -5.71
CA ALA A 126 -8.83 -5.41 -6.79
C ALA A 126 -10.08 -6.15 -6.28
N ILE A 127 -9.92 -6.98 -5.24
CA ILE A 127 -11.05 -7.65 -4.57
C ILE A 127 -12.04 -6.61 -4.00
N LEU A 128 -11.54 -5.54 -3.38
CA LEU A 128 -12.39 -4.47 -2.85
C LEU A 128 -13.10 -3.69 -3.96
N ILE A 129 -12.40 -3.36 -5.05
CA ILE A 129 -12.98 -2.62 -6.19
C ILE A 129 -14.12 -3.43 -6.83
N LEU A 130 -13.90 -4.72 -7.06
CA LEU A 130 -14.91 -5.59 -7.67
C LEU A 130 -16.06 -5.86 -6.69
N GLY A 131 -15.73 -6.19 -5.44
CA GLY A 131 -16.68 -6.62 -4.42
C GLY A 131 -17.53 -5.50 -3.80
N LEU A 132 -17.05 -4.25 -3.85
CA LEU A 132 -17.75 -3.07 -3.34
C LEU A 132 -18.15 -2.10 -4.45
N SER A 133 -18.16 -2.54 -5.72
CA SER A 133 -18.38 -1.67 -6.88
C SER A 133 -19.68 -0.86 -6.80
N ASP A 134 -20.76 -1.47 -6.32
CA ASP A 134 -22.07 -0.83 -6.11
C ASP A 134 -22.03 0.31 -5.08
N LYS A 135 -21.07 0.28 -4.15
CA LYS A 135 -20.89 1.25 -3.07
C LYS A 135 -19.83 2.32 -3.38
N ILE A 136 -18.65 1.92 -3.85
CA ILE A 136 -17.53 2.87 -4.00
C ILE A 136 -17.75 3.86 -5.15
N TYR A 137 -18.55 3.48 -6.15
CA TYR A 137 -18.89 4.31 -7.30
C TYR A 137 -20.24 5.03 -7.18
N THR A 138 -20.92 4.96 -6.04
CA THR A 138 -22.12 5.77 -5.80
C THR A 138 -21.73 7.24 -5.68
N ILE A 139 -22.42 8.13 -6.41
CA ILE A 139 -22.19 9.59 -6.43
C ILE A 139 -23.44 10.27 -5.90
#